data_AF-A0A5C6VKI0-F1
#
_entry.id   AF-A0A5C6VKI0-F1
#
_cell.length_a   1.000
_cell.length_b   1.000
_cell.length_c   1.000
_cell.angle_alpha   90.00
_cell.angle_beta   90.00
_cell.angle_gamma   90.00
#
_symmetry.space_group_name_H-M   'P 1'
#
loop_
_entity.id
_entity.type
_entity.pdbx_description
1 polymer ?
#
loop_
_entity_poly.entity_id
_entity_poly.type
_entity_poly.pdbx_seq_one_letter_code
_entity_poly.pdbx_strand_id
1 'polypeptide(L)'
;MNKHTAESVFQDLKKLPSSEQMRFFAILGRQAVQSTQDNFSHEEVFGHLADDEFTSAEAAEYLDVSMSTFRRYVSNGRLRASSEMGRNQLFATKDLKAFKRSLQEVRSR
;
A
#
# COMPACT_ATOMS: atom_id res chain seq x y z
N MET A 1 -2.18 7.85 -39.31
CA MET A 1 -2.60 7.23 -38.03
C MET A 1 -3.12 8.33 -37.13
N ASN A 2 -4.44 8.37 -36.84
CA ASN A 2 -5.01 9.33 -35.89
C ASN A 2 -4.54 8.96 -34.48
N LYS A 3 -3.73 9.82 -33.86
CA LYS A 3 -3.39 9.71 -32.44
C LYS A 3 -4.59 10.20 -31.63
N HIS A 4 -5.45 9.29 -31.20
CA HIS A 4 -6.46 9.60 -30.21
C HIS A 4 -5.74 9.94 -28.89
N THR A 5 -5.76 11.21 -28.50
CA THR A 5 -5.27 11.63 -27.19
C THR A 5 -6.30 11.29 -26.11
N ALA A 6 -5.86 11.11 -24.87
CA ALA A 6 -6.77 10.87 -23.74
C ALA A 6 -7.84 11.97 -23.63
N GLU A 7 -7.45 13.22 -23.90
CA GLU A 7 -8.36 14.36 -23.95
C GLU A 7 -9.40 14.22 -25.07
N SER A 8 -9.00 13.81 -26.28
CA SER A 8 -9.92 13.57 -27.39
C SER A 8 -10.94 12.49 -27.04
N VAL A 9 -10.48 11.37 -26.47
CA VAL A 9 -11.37 10.25 -26.07
C VAL A 9 -12.35 10.70 -24.98
N PHE A 10 -11.90 11.51 -24.03
CA PHE A 10 -12.75 12.03 -22.96
C PHE A 10 -13.81 13.02 -23.49
N GLN A 11 -13.46 13.87 -24.45
CA GLN A 11 -14.43 14.76 -25.08
C GLN A 11 -15.47 13.99 -25.90
N ASP A 12 -15.09 12.88 -26.53
CA ASP A 12 -16.03 12.05 -27.26
C ASP A 12 -16.94 11.25 -26.33
N LEU A 13 -16.44 10.78 -25.18
CA LEU A 13 -17.25 10.15 -24.13
C LEU A 13 -18.37 11.08 -23.63
N LYS A 14 -18.07 12.36 -23.43
CA LYS A 14 -19.05 13.36 -22.97
C LYS A 14 -20.21 13.56 -23.93
N LYS A 15 -20.01 13.30 -25.22
CA LYS A 15 -21.05 13.45 -26.26
C LYS A 15 -21.98 12.24 -26.33
N LEU A 16 -21.62 11.12 -25.72
CA LEU A 16 -22.44 9.91 -25.73
C LEU A 16 -23.65 10.02 -24.78
N PRO A 17 -24.76 9.34 -25.05
CA PRO A 17 -25.86 9.18 -24.10
C PRO A 17 -25.41 8.48 -22.81
N SER A 18 -26.09 8.78 -21.70
CA SER A 18 -25.76 8.23 -20.37
C SER A 18 -25.65 6.69 -20.34
N SER A 19 -26.51 5.99 -21.09
CA SER A 19 -26.47 4.53 -21.22
C SER A 19 -25.18 4.02 -21.88
N GLU A 20 -24.68 4.72 -22.89
CA GLU A 20 -23.44 4.35 -23.59
C GLU A 20 -22.20 4.74 -22.80
N GLN A 21 -22.23 5.85 -22.07
CA GLN A 21 -21.17 6.21 -21.12
C GLN A 21 -20.98 5.11 -20.06
N MET A 22 -22.08 4.66 -19.44
CA MET A 22 -22.03 3.57 -18.46
C MET A 22 -21.51 2.27 -19.06
N ARG A 23 -21.91 1.95 -20.29
CA ARG A 23 -21.43 0.76 -21.00
C ARG A 23 -19.94 0.86 -21.31
N PHE A 24 -19.45 2.04 -21.70
CA PHE A 24 -18.03 2.30 -21.92
C PHE A 24 -17.22 2.12 -20.63
N PHE A 25 -17.69 2.67 -19.50
CA PHE A 25 -17.05 2.44 -18.19
C PHE A 25 -17.07 0.97 -17.77
N ALA A 26 -18.14 0.23 -18.06
CA ALA A 26 -18.20 -1.20 -17.77
C ALA A 26 -17.18 -2.01 -18.61
N ILE A 27 -16.99 -1.65 -19.89
CA ILE A 27 -15.98 -2.27 -20.76
C ILE A 27 -14.58 -1.91 -20.29
N LEU A 28 -14.30 -0.64 -19.97
CA LEU A 28 -13.02 -0.21 -19.41
C LEU A 28 -12.72 -0.89 -18.08
N GLY A 29 -13.69 -0.97 -17.17
CA GLY A 29 -13.52 -1.66 -15.89
C GLY A 29 -13.21 -3.14 -16.10
N ARG A 30 -13.95 -3.82 -16.99
CA ARG A 30 -13.70 -5.23 -17.33
C ARG A 30 -12.34 -5.44 -17.97
N GLN A 31 -11.94 -4.58 -18.89
CA GLN A 31 -10.64 -4.67 -19.57
C GLN A 31 -9.49 -4.27 -18.65
N ALA A 32 -9.62 -3.23 -17.83
CA ALA A 32 -8.63 -2.89 -16.82
C ALA A 32 -8.41 -4.07 -15.87
N VAL A 33 -9.51 -4.70 -15.40
CA VAL A 33 -9.47 -5.89 -14.54
C VAL A 33 -8.95 -7.14 -15.26
N GLN A 34 -9.23 -7.32 -16.56
CA GLN A 34 -8.70 -8.43 -17.37
C GLN A 34 -7.23 -8.23 -17.77
N SER A 35 -6.78 -6.98 -17.98
CA SER A 35 -5.37 -6.61 -18.09
C SER A 35 -4.65 -6.70 -16.73
N THR A 36 -5.38 -6.74 -15.61
CA THR A 36 -4.87 -7.09 -14.28
C THR A 36 -4.70 -8.61 -14.10
N GLN A 37 -4.88 -9.40 -15.17
CA GLN A 37 -4.44 -10.79 -15.21
C GLN A 37 -2.92 -10.90 -15.48
N ASP A 38 -2.23 -9.76 -15.60
CA ASP A 38 -0.80 -9.67 -15.33
C ASP A 38 -0.60 -9.76 -13.81
N ASN A 39 0.09 -10.83 -13.37
CA ASN A 39 0.54 -11.01 -11.99
C ASN A 39 1.45 -9.84 -11.59
N PHE A 40 0.88 -8.71 -11.18
CA PHE A 40 1.68 -7.64 -10.59
C PHE A 40 2.45 -8.22 -9.41
N SER A 41 3.77 -8.11 -9.48
CA SER A 41 4.62 -8.54 -8.40
C SER A 41 4.31 -7.71 -7.15
N HIS A 42 4.56 -8.29 -5.97
CA HIS A 42 4.45 -7.55 -4.70
C HIS A 42 5.27 -6.25 -4.71
N GLU A 43 6.36 -6.22 -5.47
CA GLU A 43 7.23 -5.06 -5.64
C GLU A 43 6.59 -3.96 -6.52
N GLU A 44 5.88 -4.31 -7.58
CA GLU A 44 5.17 -3.31 -8.41
C GLU A 44 4.00 -2.67 -7.67
N VAL A 45 3.29 -3.44 -6.84
CA VAL A 45 2.12 -2.92 -6.10
C VAL A 45 2.54 -2.24 -4.80
N PHE A 46 3.52 -2.78 -4.08
CA PHE A 46 3.85 -2.35 -2.71
C PHE A 46 5.33 -1.95 -2.53
N GLY A 47 6.14 -1.94 -3.59
CA GLY A 47 7.56 -1.56 -3.49
C GLY A 47 7.76 -0.15 -2.96
N HIS A 48 6.84 0.77 -3.28
CA HIS A 48 6.85 2.13 -2.74
C HIS A 48 6.68 2.18 -1.21
N LEU A 49 6.06 1.16 -0.61
CA LEU A 49 5.91 1.06 0.85
C LEU A 49 7.15 0.49 1.54
N ALA A 50 8.11 -0.06 0.80
CA ALA A 50 9.29 -0.72 1.37
C ALA A 50 10.24 0.27 2.07
N ASP A 51 10.25 1.53 1.61
CA ASP A 51 11.04 2.62 2.16
C ASP A 51 10.22 3.59 3.04
N ASP A 52 8.95 3.27 3.27
CA ASP A 52 8.08 4.11 4.08
C ASP A 52 8.41 4.00 5.58
N GLU A 53 8.05 5.04 6.33
CA GLU A 53 8.23 5.07 7.78
C GLU A 53 6.89 5.25 8.49
N PHE A 54 6.65 4.43 9.51
CA PHE A 54 5.44 4.49 10.33
C PHE A 54 5.71 5.21 11.64
N THR A 55 4.73 5.99 12.08
CA THR A 55 4.69 6.48 13.46
C THR A 55 4.57 5.31 14.45
N SER A 56 4.88 5.56 15.72
CA SER A 56 4.70 4.54 16.77
C SER A 56 3.29 3.95 16.82
N ALA A 57 2.26 4.73 16.49
CA ALA A 57 0.87 4.27 16.48
C ALA A 57 0.60 3.32 15.30
N GLU A 58 0.97 3.73 14.09
CA GLU A 58 0.87 2.91 12.88
C GLU A 58 1.71 1.64 12.98
N ALA A 59 2.89 1.72 13.60
CA ALA A 59 3.75 0.57 13.82
C ALA A 59 3.14 -0.45 14.80
N ALA A 60 2.47 0.02 15.86
CA ALA A 60 1.75 -0.86 16.79
C ALA A 60 0.55 -1.53 16.12
N GLU A 61 -0.19 -0.79 15.29
CA GLU A 61 -1.29 -1.31 14.48
C GLU A 61 -0.81 -2.34 13.46
N TYR A 62 0.27 -2.04 12.74
CA TYR A 62 0.88 -2.95 11.76
C TYR A 62 1.28 -4.29 12.38
N LEU A 63 1.81 -4.25 13.61
CA LEU A 63 2.21 -5.43 14.36
C LEU A 63 1.05 -6.14 15.06
N ASP A 64 -0.16 -5.55 15.03
CA ASP A 64 -1.36 -6.04 15.72
C ASP A 64 -1.13 -6.23 17.23
N VAL A 65 -0.52 -5.22 17.87
CA VAL A 65 -0.22 -5.22 19.31
C VAL A 65 -0.64 -3.92 19.99
N SER A 66 -0.87 -3.96 21.30
CA SER A 66 -1.11 -2.75 22.07
C SER A 66 0.09 -1.80 22.06
N MET A 67 -0.15 -0.50 22.18
CA MET A 67 0.91 0.52 22.32
C MET A 67 1.86 0.24 23.49
N SER A 68 1.36 -0.33 24.60
CA SER A 68 2.19 -0.72 25.74
C SER A 68 3.18 -1.82 25.38
N THR A 69 2.73 -2.81 24.61
CA THR A 69 3.56 -3.92 24.12
C THR A 69 4.58 -3.41 23.10
N PHE A 70 4.16 -2.53 22.19
CA PHE A 70 5.04 -1.89 21.23
C PHE A 70 6.17 -1.10 21.93
N ARG A 71 5.82 -0.23 22.88
CA ARG A 71 6.81 0.54 23.66
C ARG A 71 7.80 -0.37 24.38
N ARG A 72 7.36 -1.53 24.90
CA ARG A 72 8.24 -2.53 25.50
C ARG A 72 9.22 -3.14 24.51
N TYR A 73 8.80 -3.37 23.26
CA TYR A 73 9.72 -3.84 22.21
C TYR A 73 10.79 -2.79 21.89
N VAL A 74 10.41 -1.53 21.83
CA VAL A 74 11.34 -0.41 21.61
C VAL A 74 12.30 -0.24 22.80
N SER A 75 11.79 -0.19 24.04
CA SER A 75 12.62 -0.01 25.24
C SER A 75 13.61 -1.15 25.47
N ASN A 76 13.23 -2.38 25.11
CA ASN A 76 14.10 -3.56 25.23
C ASN A 76 15.04 -3.70 24.02
N GLY A 77 15.07 -2.72 23.11
CA GLY A 77 15.95 -2.69 21.94
C GLY A 77 15.61 -3.72 20.86
N ARG A 78 14.45 -4.38 20.94
CA ARG A 78 13.97 -5.36 19.95
C ARG A 78 13.50 -4.70 18.65
N LEU A 79 13.03 -3.45 18.75
CA LEU A 79 12.70 -2.57 17.64
C LEU A 79 13.43 -1.26 17.85
N ARG A 80 13.92 -0.64 16.77
CA ARG A 80 14.63 0.64 16.81
C ARG A 80 13.94 1.61 15.88
N ALA A 81 13.88 2.87 16.29
CA ALA A 81 13.44 3.94 15.41
C ALA A 81 14.45 4.11 14.27
N SER A 82 13.96 4.27 13.04
CA SER A 82 14.79 4.55 11.87
C SER A 82 15.12 6.04 11.77
N SER A 83 14.18 6.90 12.16
CA SER A 83 14.35 8.35 12.20
C SER A 83 13.52 8.97 13.33
N GLU A 84 13.76 10.24 13.61
CA GLU A 84 13.00 11.01 14.59
C GLU A 84 12.48 12.29 13.93
N MET A 85 11.16 12.50 14.03
CA MET A 85 10.50 13.72 13.62
C MET A 85 10.14 14.53 14.88
N GLY A 86 11.08 15.37 15.32
CA GLY A 86 10.95 16.16 16.55
C GLY A 86 10.98 15.28 17.79
N ARG A 87 9.82 15.06 18.42
CA ARG A 87 9.66 14.13 19.57
C ARG A 87 9.06 12.79 19.17
N ASN A 88 8.65 12.64 17.92
CA ASN A 88 8.02 11.43 17.41
C ASN A 88 9.09 10.53 16.79
N GLN A 89 9.05 9.25 17.15
CA GLN A 89 9.89 8.22 16.56
C GLN A 89 9.17 7.62 15.34
N LEU A 90 9.92 7.43 14.28
CA LEU A 90 9.47 6.76 13.06
C LEU A 90 10.18 5.41 12.91
N PHE A 91 9.48 4.46 12.32
CA PHE A 91 9.90 3.06 12.22
C PHE A 91 9.77 2.60 10.79
N ALA A 92 10.88 2.19 10.19
CA ALA A 92 10.90 1.68 8.82
C ALA A 92 10.02 0.43 8.68
N THR A 93 9.15 0.42 7.66
CA THR A 93 8.23 -0.70 7.38
C THR A 93 8.96 -2.02 7.16
N LYS A 94 10.15 -1.99 6.56
CA LYS A 94 11.01 -3.17 6.37
C LYS A 94 11.39 -3.85 7.69
N ASP A 95 11.70 -3.07 8.72
CA ASP A 95 12.10 -3.59 10.03
C ASP A 95 10.88 -4.13 10.78
N LEU A 96 9.73 -3.46 10.67
CA LEU A 96 8.46 -3.94 11.19
C LEU A 96 8.03 -5.27 10.54
N LYS A 97 8.20 -5.40 9.22
CA LYS A 97 7.91 -6.63 8.47
C LYS A 97 8.81 -7.79 8.93
N ALA A 98 10.11 -7.56 9.06
CA ALA A 98 11.05 -8.55 9.56
C ALA A 98 10.72 -8.97 11.00
N PHE A 99 10.40 -7.99 11.86
CA PHE A 99 10.02 -8.25 13.24
C PHE A 99 8.72 -9.05 13.34
N LYS A 100 7.68 -8.71 12.55
CA LYS A 100 6.40 -9.42 12.51
C LYS A 100 6.59 -10.90 12.14
N ARG A 101 7.46 -11.19 11.17
CA ARG A 101 7.83 -12.57 10.80
C ARG A 101 8.47 -13.31 11.98
N SER A 102 9.42 -12.68 12.69
CA SER A 102 10.05 -13.27 13.87
C SER A 102 9.04 -13.60 14.99
N LEU A 103 8.01 -12.76 15.17
CA LEU A 103 6.95 -13.01 16.15
C LEU A 103 6.09 -14.22 15.77
N GLN A 104 5.77 -14.36 14.48
CA GLN A 104 4.99 -15.50 13.96
C GLN A 104 5.76 -16.81 14.09
N GLU A 105 7.06 -16.81 13.77
CA GLU A 105 7.92 -17.99 13.94
C GLU A 105 7.96 -18.47 15.39
N VAL A 106 8.08 -17.55 16.36
CA VAL A 106 8.04 -17.88 17.79
C VAL A 106 6.67 -18.43 18.20
N ARG A 107 5.57 -17.89 17.67
CA ARG A 107 4.21 -18.34 17.98
C ARG A 107 3.87 -19.71 17.37
N SER A 108 4.55 -20.09 16.29
CA SER A 108 4.37 -21.38 15.62
C SER A 108 5.15 -22.54 16.25
N ARG A 109 6.00 -22.27 17.26
CA ARG A 109 6.74 -23.26 18.05
C ARG A 109 6.01 -23.55 19.35
#